data_AF-A0A7W0UZT8-F1
#
_entry.id   AF-A0A7W0UZT8-F1
#
_cell.length_a   1.000
_cell.length_b   1.000
_cell.length_c   1.000
_cell.angle_alpha   90.00
_cell.angle_beta   90.00
_cell.angle_gamma   90.00
#
_symmetry.space_group_name_H-M   'P 1'
#
loop_
_entity.id
_entity.type
_entity.pdbx_description
1 polymer ?
#
loop_
_entity_poly.entity_id
_entity_poly.type
_entity_poly.pdbx_seq_one_letter_code
_entity_poly.pdbx_strand_id
1 'polypeptide(L)'
;VEGEPVVLAMLDHPDNPGYPTYWHARGYGLFAANPLGQKALSNGKDELNLALKPGESKTFRHRILIFSGATEPAKVEAQYQRFIAQVHTMR
;
A
#
# COMPACT_ATOMS: atom_id res chain seq x y z
N VAL A 1 -12.09 -18.74 -3.72
CA VAL A 1 -11.43 -19.65 -4.70
C VAL A 1 -12.25 -20.92 -4.73
N GLU A 2 -12.41 -21.61 -5.86
CA GLU A 2 -13.38 -22.74 -5.97
C GLU A 2 -14.83 -22.31 -5.62
N GLY A 3 -15.20 -21.07 -5.95
CA GLY A 3 -16.52 -20.50 -5.64
C GLY A 3 -16.61 -19.82 -4.27
N GLU A 4 -15.62 -19.97 -3.39
CA GLU A 4 -15.63 -19.27 -2.10
C GLU A 4 -15.37 -17.77 -2.26
N PRO A 5 -16.15 -16.90 -1.58
CA PRO A 5 -15.86 -15.48 -1.49
C PRO A 5 -14.49 -15.25 -0.84
N VAL A 6 -13.74 -14.27 -1.35
CA VAL A 6 -12.45 -13.86 -0.80
C VAL A 6 -12.38 -12.35 -0.83
N VAL A 7 -11.86 -11.75 0.23
CA VAL A 7 -11.54 -10.31 0.27
C VAL A 7 -10.03 -10.13 0.24
N LEU A 8 -9.58 -9.31 -0.71
CA LEU A 8 -8.19 -8.85 -0.82
C LEU A 8 -8.14 -7.38 -0.41
N ALA A 9 -7.24 -7.03 0.51
CA ALA A 9 -6.93 -5.63 0.82
C ALA A 9 -5.42 -5.38 0.72
N MET A 10 -5.05 -4.25 0.14
CA MET A 10 -3.66 -3.76 0.12
C MET A 10 -3.55 -2.56 1.04
N LEU A 11 -2.54 -2.56 1.90
CA LEU A 11 -2.28 -1.49 2.85
C LEU A 11 -0.98 -0.79 2.48
N ASP A 12 -1.01 0.54 2.48
CA ASP A 12 0.17 1.40 2.37
C ASP A 12 0.62 1.83 3.78
N HIS A 13 1.88 2.23 3.95
CA HIS A 13 2.43 2.57 5.25
C HIS A 13 2.85 4.05 5.34
N PRO A 14 2.55 4.77 6.44
CA PRO A 14 2.92 6.19 6.60
C PRO A 14 4.41 6.51 6.39
N ASP A 15 5.30 5.59 6.80
CA ASP A 15 6.75 5.74 6.60
C ASP A 15 7.23 5.54 5.14
N ASN A 16 6.34 5.26 4.20
CA ASN A 16 6.74 5.10 2.80
C ASN A 16 7.02 6.47 2.15
N PRO A 17 8.10 6.59 1.36
CA PRO A 17 8.24 7.71 0.46
C PRO A 17 7.00 7.80 -0.45
N GLY A 18 6.40 8.98 -0.49
CA GLY A 18 5.21 9.23 -1.30
C GLY A 18 3.89 8.75 -0.69
N TYR A 19 3.83 8.47 0.62
CA TYR A 19 2.57 8.20 1.33
C TYR A 19 1.64 9.44 1.37
N PRO A 20 0.31 9.28 1.21
CA PRO A 20 -0.35 8.06 0.76
C PRO A 20 -0.07 7.80 -0.73
N THR A 21 0.14 6.52 -1.08
CA THR A 21 0.38 6.11 -2.45
C THR A 21 -0.78 6.46 -3.38
N TYR A 22 -0.49 6.65 -4.66
CA TYR A 22 -1.50 6.66 -5.69
C TYR A 22 -1.90 5.22 -6.02
N TRP A 23 -3.18 4.92 -5.89
CA TRP A 23 -3.73 3.61 -6.23
C TRP A 23 -4.12 3.57 -7.70
N HIS A 24 -3.85 2.44 -8.36
CA HIS A 24 -4.23 2.21 -9.74
C HIS A 24 -5.00 0.89 -9.82
N ALA A 25 -6.26 0.98 -10.20
CA ALA A 25 -7.15 -0.17 -10.41
C ALA A 25 -7.63 -0.23 -11.86
N ARG A 26 -7.81 -1.44 -12.41
CA ARG A 26 -8.43 -1.66 -13.73
C ARG A 26 -9.37 -2.87 -13.68
N GLY A 27 -10.43 -2.81 -14.50
CA GLY A 27 -11.52 -3.81 -14.50
C GLY A 27 -11.13 -5.23 -14.91
N TYR A 28 -9.90 -5.45 -15.39
CA TYR A 28 -9.34 -6.77 -15.68
C TYR A 28 -8.56 -7.38 -14.51
N GLY A 29 -8.75 -6.86 -13.29
CA GLY A 29 -8.15 -7.42 -12.06
C GLY A 29 -6.79 -6.86 -11.69
N LEU A 30 -6.33 -5.77 -12.34
CA LEU A 30 -5.13 -5.07 -11.89
C LEU A 30 -5.47 -4.15 -10.71
N PHE A 31 -4.70 -4.29 -9.63
CA PHE A 31 -4.72 -3.40 -8.47
C PHE A 31 -3.29 -3.20 -7.98
N ALA A 32 -2.81 -1.95 -7.94
CA ALA A 32 -1.41 -1.64 -7.63
C ALA A 32 -1.25 -0.36 -6.79
N ALA A 33 -0.25 -0.37 -5.91
CA ALA A 33 0.28 0.81 -5.26
C ALA A 33 1.38 1.43 -6.14
N ASN A 34 1.31 2.74 -6.40
CA ASN A 34 2.27 3.47 -7.22
C ASN A 34 2.93 4.60 -6.42
N PRO A 35 3.84 4.28 -5.47
CA PRO A 35 4.43 5.28 -4.59
C PRO A 35 5.32 6.29 -5.33
N LEU A 36 5.78 5.94 -6.54
CA LEU A 36 6.59 6.81 -7.41
C LEU A 36 5.77 7.46 -8.54
N GLY A 37 4.45 7.22 -8.59
CA GLY A 37 3.60 7.64 -9.71
C GLY A 37 3.05 9.06 -9.62
N GLN A 38 3.44 9.85 -8.61
CA GLN A 38 2.77 11.11 -8.25
C GLN A 38 2.60 12.04 -9.46
N LYS A 39 3.67 12.30 -10.23
CA LYS A 39 3.61 13.19 -11.39
C LYS A 39 2.63 12.70 -12.45
N ALA A 40 2.71 11.43 -12.82
CA ALA A 40 1.88 10.85 -13.86
C ALA A 40 0.41 10.70 -13.44
N LEU A 41 0.15 10.40 -12.16
CA LEU A 41 -1.19 10.10 -11.65
C LEU A 41 -1.91 11.33 -11.07
N SER A 42 -1.19 12.43 -10.86
CA SER A 42 -1.74 13.73 -10.43
C SER A 42 -1.81 14.77 -11.56
N ASN A 43 -1.45 14.40 -12.80
CA ASN A 43 -1.26 15.34 -13.92
C ASN A 43 -0.28 16.48 -13.59
N GLY A 44 0.82 16.15 -12.90
CA GLY A 44 1.88 17.09 -12.54
C GLY A 44 1.58 18.00 -11.36
N LYS A 45 0.46 17.81 -10.65
CA LYS A 45 0.16 18.56 -9.43
C LYS A 45 1.12 18.21 -8.28
N ASP A 46 1.49 16.93 -8.19
CA ASP A 46 2.32 16.37 -7.14
C ASP A 46 3.55 15.70 -7.77
N GLU A 47 4.75 15.88 -7.20
CA GLU A 47 5.99 15.28 -7.69
C GLU A 47 6.83 14.69 -6.55
N LEU A 48 7.30 13.45 -6.75
CA LEU A 48 8.26 12.80 -5.87
C LEU A 48 9.61 12.64 -6.58
N ASN A 49 10.55 13.53 -6.25
CA ASN A 49 11.92 13.50 -6.79
C ASN A 49 12.85 12.67 -5.89
N LEU A 50 12.47 11.42 -5.64
CA LEU A 50 13.25 10.52 -4.79
C LEU A 50 14.56 10.13 -5.50
N ALA A 51 15.69 10.51 -4.92
CA ALA A 51 17.03 10.12 -5.36
C ALA A 51 17.79 9.48 -4.19
N LEU A 52 18.68 8.54 -4.50
CA LEU A 52 19.55 7.87 -3.54
C LEU A 52 21.01 8.23 -3.83
N LYS A 53 21.76 8.58 -2.79
CA LYS A 53 23.22 8.67 -2.87
C LYS A 53 23.85 7.27 -2.81
N PRO A 54 25.13 7.12 -3.23
CA PRO A 54 25.84 5.86 -3.05
C PRO A 54 25.77 5.36 -1.61
N GLY A 55 25.31 4.13 -1.42
CA GLY A 55 25.14 3.49 -0.11
C GLY A 55 23.82 3.78 0.61
N GLU A 56 22.97 4.68 0.10
CA GLU A 56 21.63 4.91 0.67
C GLU A 56 20.63 3.84 0.22
N SER A 57 19.67 3.54 1.10
CA SER A 57 18.53 2.69 0.80
C SER A 57 17.23 3.38 1.21
N LYS A 58 16.14 2.95 0.57
CA LYS A 58 14.78 3.30 0.97
C LYS A 58 13.96 2.03 1.05
N THR A 59 13.01 2.04 1.97
CA THR A 59 12.11 0.92 2.21
C THR A 59 10.69 1.37 1.94
N PHE A 60 10.02 0.66 1.05
CA PHE A 60 8.59 0.74 0.83
C PHE A 60 7.96 -0.46 1.51
N ARG A 61 6.94 -0.22 2.32
CA ARG A 61 6.31 -1.18 3.22
C ARG A 61 4.86 -1.30 2.80
N HIS A 62 4.47 -2.47 2.35
CA HIS A 62 3.09 -2.77 2.00
C HIS A 62 2.66 -4.05 2.71
N ARG A 63 1.37 -4.18 2.95
CA ARG A 63 0.79 -5.42 3.49
C ARG A 63 -0.40 -5.83 2.64
N ILE A 64 -0.44 -7.10 2.28
CA ILE A 64 -1.60 -7.71 1.63
C ILE A 64 -2.33 -8.51 2.69
N LEU A 65 -3.63 -8.26 2.83
CA LEU A 65 -4.53 -9.05 3.65
C LEU A 65 -5.40 -9.90 2.72
N ILE A 66 -5.53 -11.18 3.08
CA ILE A 66 -6.40 -12.13 2.39
C ILE A 66 -7.35 -12.69 3.45
N PHE A 67 -8.64 -12.46 3.26
CA PHE A 67 -9.69 -13.02 4.10
C PHE A 67 -10.46 -14.05 3.29
N SER A 68 -10.65 -15.24 3.86
CA SER A 68 -11.68 -16.17 3.38
C SER A 68 -13.06 -15.66 3.79
N GLY A 69 -14.04 -15.77 2.90
CA GLY A 69 -15.38 -15.25 3.09
C GLY A 69 -15.45 -13.72 3.03
N ALA A 70 -16.55 -13.18 3.56
CA ALA A 70 -16.69 -11.74 3.76
C ALA A 70 -15.89 -11.27 4.98
N THR A 71 -15.48 -10.00 4.99
CA THR A 71 -14.87 -9.34 6.15
C THR A 71 -15.57 -8.03 6.47
N GLU A 72 -15.53 -7.63 7.73
CA GLU A 72 -15.98 -6.32 8.18
C GLU A 72 -14.86 -5.29 8.02
N PRO A 73 -15.19 -4.03 7.68
CA PRO A 73 -14.19 -2.95 7.60
C PRO A 73 -13.36 -2.79 8.87
N ALA A 74 -13.97 -2.96 10.05
CA ALA A 74 -13.28 -2.86 11.34
C ALA A 74 -12.14 -3.89 11.51
N LYS A 75 -12.26 -5.08 10.90
CA LYS A 75 -11.19 -6.09 10.92
C LYS A 75 -10.01 -5.66 10.06
N VAL A 76 -10.27 -5.05 8.90
CA VAL A 76 -9.22 -4.48 8.03
C VAL A 76 -8.50 -3.35 8.75
N GLU A 77 -9.26 -2.44 9.38
CA GLU A 77 -8.70 -1.33 10.15
C GLU A 77 -7.83 -1.83 11.32
N ALA A 78 -8.28 -2.82 12.07
CA ALA A 78 -7.48 -3.42 13.14
C ALA A 78 -6.15 -4.01 12.61
N GLN A 79 -6.14 -4.60 11.41
CA GLN A 79 -4.91 -5.08 10.77
C GLN A 79 -4.01 -3.91 10.32
N TYR A 80 -4.59 -2.80 9.86
CA TYR A 80 -3.85 -1.59 9.51
C TYR A 80 -3.18 -0.96 10.72
N GLN A 81 -3.91 -0.80 11.84
CA GLN A 81 -3.34 -0.30 13.10
C GLN A 81 -2.19 -1.18 13.61
N ARG A 82 -2.31 -2.51 13.50
CA ARG A 82 -1.21 -3.42 13.81
C ARG A 82 -0.03 -3.26 12.87
N PHE A 83 -0.29 -3.06 11.57
CA PHE A 83 0.76 -2.87 10.57
C PHE A 83 1.61 -1.64 10.89
N ILE A 84 0.97 -0.50 11.15
CA ILE A 84 1.68 0.75 11.44
C ILE A 84 2.42 0.71 12.78
N ALA A 85 1.92 -0.03 13.77
CA ALA A 85 2.58 -0.17 15.06
C ALA A 85 3.81 -1.11 15.03
N GLN A 86 3.77 -2.18 14.22
CA GLN A 86 4.86 -3.17 14.15
C GLN A 86 6.16 -2.62 13.55
N VAL A 87 6.08 -1.65 12.65
CA VAL A 87 7.27 -1.07 12.02
C VAL A 87 8.05 -0.18 13.00
N HIS A 88 7.37 0.41 13.99
CA HIS A 88 8.02 1.23 15.02
C HIS A 88 8.86 0.40 16.00
N THR A 89 8.58 -0.90 16.14
CA THR A 89 9.24 -1.80 17.10
C THR A 89 10.42 -2.60 16.51
N MET A 90 10.69 -2.48 15.21
CA MET A 90 11.81 -3.17 14.53
C MET A 90 13.04 -2.28 14.30
N ARG A 91 13.27 -1.26 15.15
CA ARG A 91 14.48 -0.44 15.14
C ARG A 91 15.49 -0.89 16.17
#